data_AF-A0A8T5RKP7-F1
#
_entry.id   AF-A0A8T5RKP7-F1
#
_cell.length_a   1.000
_cell.length_b   1.000
_cell.length_c   1.000
_cell.angle_alpha   90.00
_cell.angle_beta   90.00
_cell.angle_gamma   90.00
#
_symmetry.space_group_name_H-M   'P 1'
#
loop_
_entity.id
_entity.type
_entity.pdbx_description
1 polymer ?
#
loop_
_entity_poly.entity_id
_entity_poly.type
_entity_poly.pdbx_seq_one_letter_code
_entity_poly.pdbx_strand_id
1 'polypeptide(L)'
;MEGIWDLKADTIQEGDKLRDVSPIDHKTRIDDNGYMHYRFSKQLFKTSSYIIPDDDFELFNTFLEGEALIYPSDGEIPSDIVAAEVRKVLNYIVECSENISSFYYEDANIALKNGKKSLVRGAMKLYLGKYTTSDWRRKRFTGSINFFTFQVSLLDQALKQMDWVKNKEANQWEKILEWFDTNTSEVLHEAVCTADNLNNLLDFVNENYFEGTNLREIFIKKLKRGFDVDLNDLINVVLYSNELNKNHTDEWNNVWESFEATTNTRSSRITSNIISFCRYSEGIADHIDRISIVLNKYHDKIFNKNNYPDEALERICRSSINWQKYLEKNGPEATRNMLHEFIIEQRDEKPKHVINLRSFTQNVLKLLNSKYEYIKIVFEVE
;
A
#
# COMPACT_ATOMS: atom_id res chain seq x y z
N MET A 1 5.73 13.51 30.19
CA MET A 1 5.68 14.13 28.85
C MET A 1 4.36 13.76 28.18
N GLU A 2 3.25 14.06 28.84
CA GLU A 2 1.93 13.72 28.30
C GLU A 2 1.60 14.65 27.13
N GLY A 3 1.13 14.07 26.02
CA GLY A 3 0.53 14.81 24.92
C GLY A 3 1.43 15.23 23.75
N ILE A 4 2.71 14.86 23.71
CA ILE A 4 3.57 15.13 22.53
C ILE A 4 3.38 14.05 21.47
N TRP A 5 3.43 12.78 21.89
CA TRP A 5 3.04 11.62 21.09
C TRP A 5 2.49 10.54 22.03
N ASP A 6 1.74 9.60 21.47
CA ASP A 6 1.19 8.46 22.18
C ASP A 6 2.20 7.30 22.14
N LEU A 7 2.63 6.80 23.31
CA LEU A 7 3.53 5.63 23.42
C LEU A 7 2.89 4.34 22.91
N LYS A 8 1.55 4.30 22.95
CA LYS A 8 0.71 3.23 22.46
C LYS A 8 -0.28 3.85 21.47
N ALA A 9 -0.25 3.39 20.23
CA ALA A 9 -1.16 3.86 19.20
C ALA A 9 -1.79 2.63 18.55
N ASP A 10 -3.12 2.45 18.63
CA ASP A 10 -3.88 1.62 17.68
C ASP A 10 -5.34 2.07 17.59
N THR A 11 -5.72 2.36 16.35
CA THR A 11 -6.85 1.85 15.60
C THR A 11 -8.01 1.13 16.32
N ILE A 12 -9.01 1.93 16.71
CA ILE A 12 -10.47 1.73 16.81
C ILE A 12 -11.05 0.47 17.50
N GLN A 13 -10.41 -0.71 17.58
CA GLN A 13 -11.01 -1.89 18.20
C GLN A 13 -10.35 -2.35 19.51
N GLU A 14 -11.23 -2.74 20.44
CA GLU A 14 -10.90 -3.26 21.76
C GLU A 14 -10.32 -4.69 21.64
N GLY A 15 -9.03 -4.86 21.94
CA GLY A 15 -8.35 -6.17 21.88
C GLY A 15 -7.08 -6.19 21.00
N ASP A 16 -6.89 -5.17 20.15
CA ASP A 16 -5.67 -5.03 19.37
C ASP A 16 -4.49 -4.57 20.25
N LYS A 17 -3.36 -5.25 20.10
CA LYS A 17 -2.14 -4.99 20.84
C LYS A 17 -1.48 -3.69 20.34
N LEU A 18 -1.94 -2.56 20.87
CA LEU A 18 -1.40 -1.20 20.69
C LEU A 18 0.04 -1.15 20.17
N ARG A 19 0.25 -0.68 18.93
CA ARG A 19 1.57 -0.45 18.33
C ARG A 19 2.42 0.36 19.29
N ASP A 20 3.56 -0.20 19.64
CA ASP A 20 4.48 0.39 20.61
C ASP A 20 5.36 1.44 19.95
N VAL A 21 5.12 2.70 20.27
CA VAL A 21 5.86 3.88 19.82
C VAL A 21 6.69 4.44 20.98
N SER A 22 7.24 3.54 21.78
CA SER A 22 8.19 3.88 22.84
C SER A 22 9.59 4.11 22.24
N PRO A 23 10.31 5.16 22.67
CA PRO A 23 11.71 5.32 22.35
C PRO A 23 12.56 4.26 23.08
N ILE A 24 13.81 4.11 22.66
CA ILE A 24 14.79 3.26 23.32
C ILE A 24 15.31 4.02 24.54
N ASP A 25 14.86 3.64 25.74
CA ASP A 25 15.14 4.36 26.99
C ASP A 25 16.64 4.66 27.18
N HIS A 26 17.51 3.67 27.02
CA HIS A 26 18.95 3.82 27.22
C HIS A 26 19.68 4.59 26.11
N LYS A 27 19.00 4.91 24.99
CA LYS A 27 19.55 5.77 23.91
C LYS A 27 18.95 7.18 23.92
N THR A 28 17.99 7.43 24.80
CA THR A 28 17.43 8.77 25.01
C THR A 28 18.43 9.62 25.78
N ARG A 29 18.74 10.82 25.28
CA ARG A 29 19.82 11.66 25.82
C ARG A 29 19.49 13.15 25.74
N ILE A 30 20.17 13.94 26.55
CA ILE A 30 20.14 15.41 26.46
C ILE A 30 21.48 15.88 25.87
N ASP A 31 21.45 16.75 24.87
CA ASP A 31 22.67 17.33 24.28
C ASP A 31 23.16 18.57 25.05
N ASP A 32 24.33 19.09 24.65
CA ASP A 32 24.95 20.27 25.30
C ASP A 32 24.11 21.55 25.15
N ASN A 33 23.18 21.59 24.20
CA ASN A 33 22.27 22.72 23.97
C ASN A 33 20.94 22.56 24.75
N GLY A 34 20.79 21.46 25.49
CA GLY A 34 19.61 21.12 26.27
C GLY A 34 18.48 20.50 25.46
N TYR A 35 18.74 19.98 24.26
CA TYR A 35 17.77 19.21 23.47
C TYR A 35 17.66 17.78 23.98
N MET A 36 16.43 17.31 24.15
CA MET A 36 16.13 15.92 24.46
C MET A 36 15.95 15.13 23.16
N HIS A 37 16.85 14.19 22.92
CA HIS A 37 16.86 13.28 21.78
C HIS A 37 16.17 11.98 22.16
N TYR A 38 15.04 11.68 21.51
CA TYR A 38 14.36 10.38 21.58
C TYR A 38 14.76 9.56 20.37
N ARG A 39 15.38 8.40 20.63
CA ARG A 39 15.81 7.48 19.58
C ARG A 39 14.87 6.29 19.50
N PHE A 40 14.33 6.01 18.33
CA PHE A 40 13.41 4.91 18.07
C PHE A 40 14.10 3.79 17.29
N SER A 41 13.72 2.55 17.56
CA SER A 41 14.18 1.40 16.78
C SER A 41 13.50 1.36 15.41
N LYS A 42 14.26 0.94 14.39
CA LYS A 42 13.69 0.50 13.11
C LYS A 42 12.74 -0.68 13.37
N GLN A 43 11.68 -0.78 12.58
CA GLN A 43 10.72 -1.88 12.67
C GLN A 43 10.30 -2.35 11.29
N LEU A 44 9.92 -3.62 11.21
CA LEU A 44 9.17 -4.16 10.08
C LEU A 44 7.75 -4.46 10.55
N PHE A 45 6.80 -4.48 9.62
CA PHE A 45 5.46 -4.96 9.92
C PHE A 45 5.55 -6.39 10.42
N LYS A 46 4.86 -6.68 11.53
CA LYS A 46 4.88 -8.01 12.15
C LYS A 46 3.72 -8.84 11.64
N THR A 47 3.98 -10.11 11.36
CA THR A 47 2.95 -11.16 11.31
C THR A 47 3.39 -12.29 12.24
N SER A 48 2.42 -13.04 12.76
CA SER A 48 2.68 -14.19 13.64
C SER A 48 3.36 -15.36 12.92
N SER A 49 3.41 -15.35 11.59
CA SER A 49 3.77 -16.50 10.75
C SER A 49 5.05 -16.34 9.94
N TYR A 50 5.64 -15.14 9.84
CA TYR A 50 6.79 -14.90 8.96
C TYR A 50 8.00 -14.38 9.74
N ILE A 51 9.11 -15.11 9.64
CA ILE A 51 10.41 -14.76 10.18
C ILE A 51 11.33 -14.49 8.99
N ILE A 52 11.99 -13.34 8.98
CA ILE A 52 12.98 -13.04 7.95
C ILE A 52 14.18 -13.95 8.16
N PRO A 53 14.55 -14.78 7.18
CA PRO A 53 15.67 -15.69 7.33
C PRO A 53 16.97 -14.94 7.61
N ASP A 54 17.84 -15.45 8.48
CA ASP A 54 19.19 -14.90 8.67
C ASP A 54 20.16 -15.38 7.57
N ASP A 55 19.88 -16.52 6.95
CA ASP A 55 20.68 -17.03 5.82
C ASP A 55 20.35 -16.30 4.51
N ASP A 56 21.39 -15.90 3.78
CA ASP A 56 21.25 -15.16 2.53
C ASP A 56 20.58 -15.99 1.42
N PHE A 57 20.86 -17.29 1.38
CA PHE A 57 20.33 -18.16 0.32
C PHE A 57 18.87 -18.52 0.61
N GLU A 58 18.52 -18.71 1.87
CA GLU A 58 17.13 -18.82 2.30
C GLU A 58 16.35 -17.55 1.96
N LEU A 59 16.88 -16.36 2.28
CA LEU A 59 16.25 -15.09 1.89
C LEU A 59 16.07 -14.96 0.36
N PHE A 60 17.03 -15.44 -0.42
CA PHE A 60 16.90 -15.50 -1.88
C PHE A 60 15.73 -16.41 -2.32
N ASN A 61 15.59 -17.59 -1.72
CA ASN A 61 14.47 -18.49 -2.00
C ASN A 61 13.12 -17.88 -1.60
N THR A 62 13.04 -17.27 -0.42
CA THR A 62 11.86 -16.56 0.05
C THR A 62 11.47 -15.41 -0.88
N PHE A 63 12.44 -14.74 -1.50
CA PHE A 63 12.16 -13.75 -2.55
C PHE A 63 11.55 -14.38 -3.80
N LEU A 64 12.12 -15.48 -4.30
CA LEU A 64 11.60 -16.16 -5.49
C LEU A 64 10.17 -16.66 -5.28
N GLU A 65 9.87 -17.16 -4.08
CA GLU A 65 8.53 -17.65 -3.71
C GLU A 65 7.53 -16.51 -3.44
N GLY A 66 7.97 -15.25 -3.49
CA GLY A 66 7.10 -14.09 -3.32
C GLY A 66 6.81 -13.77 -1.85
N GLU A 67 7.59 -14.27 -0.91
CA GLU A 67 7.33 -14.09 0.53
C GLU A 67 8.26 -13.05 1.17
N ALA A 68 9.17 -12.44 0.41
CA ALA A 68 10.22 -11.57 0.97
C ALA A 68 9.72 -10.33 1.74
N LEU A 69 8.49 -9.86 1.55
CA LEU A 69 7.95 -8.68 2.22
C LEU A 69 6.50 -8.92 2.62
N ILE A 70 6.18 -8.50 3.85
CA ILE A 70 4.81 -8.48 4.36
C ILE A 70 4.15 -7.15 3.99
N TYR A 71 2.92 -7.23 3.51
CA TYR A 71 2.06 -6.08 3.27
C TYR A 71 0.81 -6.18 4.14
N PRO A 72 0.71 -5.40 5.24
CA PRO A 72 -0.52 -5.28 5.99
C PRO A 72 -1.70 -5.00 5.06
N SER A 73 -2.81 -5.68 5.32
CA SER A 73 -3.99 -5.71 4.46
C SER A 73 -5.25 -5.51 5.30
N ASP A 74 -6.31 -4.99 4.67
CA ASP A 74 -7.60 -4.65 5.29
C ASP A 74 -8.76 -5.48 4.71
N GLY A 75 -8.42 -6.62 4.12
CA GLY A 75 -9.36 -7.64 3.67
C GLY A 75 -8.63 -8.83 3.09
N GLU A 76 -9.41 -9.75 2.53
CA GLU A 76 -8.94 -11.07 2.09
C GLU A 76 -8.91 -11.23 0.57
N ILE A 77 -9.38 -10.23 -0.18
CA ILE A 77 -9.44 -10.29 -1.65
C ILE A 77 -8.20 -9.61 -2.24
N PRO A 78 -7.45 -10.27 -3.14
CA PRO A 78 -6.33 -9.65 -3.84
C PRO A 78 -6.74 -8.33 -4.52
N SER A 79 -5.91 -7.29 -4.39
CA SER A 79 -6.22 -5.97 -4.94
C SER A 79 -6.40 -5.95 -6.45
N ASP A 80 -5.80 -6.88 -7.20
CA ASP A 80 -5.96 -6.99 -8.65
C ASP A 80 -7.34 -7.50 -9.06
N ILE A 81 -7.91 -8.44 -8.29
CA ILE A 81 -9.29 -8.92 -8.44
C ILE A 81 -10.27 -7.77 -8.17
N VAL A 82 -10.11 -7.06 -7.05
CA VAL A 82 -10.94 -5.88 -6.73
C VAL A 82 -10.78 -4.80 -7.81
N ALA A 83 -9.56 -4.53 -8.27
CA ALA A 83 -9.31 -3.55 -9.32
C ALA A 83 -9.94 -3.94 -10.66
N ALA A 84 -10.13 -5.23 -10.95
CA ALA A 84 -10.85 -5.67 -12.14
C ALA A 84 -12.34 -5.27 -12.06
N GLU A 85 -12.99 -5.44 -10.92
CA GLU A 85 -14.37 -4.99 -10.71
C GLU A 85 -14.51 -3.46 -10.78
N VAL A 86 -13.57 -2.73 -10.18
CA VAL A 86 -13.54 -1.25 -10.29
C VAL A 86 -13.47 -0.83 -11.76
N ARG A 87 -12.65 -1.48 -12.59
CA ARG A 87 -12.56 -1.17 -14.02
C ARG A 87 -13.87 -1.39 -14.75
N LYS A 88 -14.62 -2.46 -14.44
CA LYS A 88 -15.94 -2.72 -15.04
C LYS A 88 -16.90 -1.56 -14.76
N VAL A 89 -17.02 -1.15 -13.49
CA VAL A 89 -17.89 -0.03 -13.08
C VAL A 89 -17.46 1.28 -13.76
N LEU A 90 -16.15 1.59 -13.76
CA LEU A 90 -15.65 2.80 -14.40
C LEU A 90 -15.86 2.82 -15.91
N ASN A 91 -15.71 1.67 -16.59
CA ASN A 91 -15.93 1.57 -18.03
C ASN A 91 -17.40 1.75 -18.39
N TYR A 92 -18.33 1.20 -17.60
CA TYR A 92 -19.77 1.45 -17.79
C TYR A 92 -20.12 2.95 -17.68
N ILE A 93 -19.51 3.66 -16.71
CA ILE A 93 -19.70 5.12 -16.58
C ILE A 93 -19.16 5.85 -17.82
N VAL A 94 -18.02 5.41 -18.38
CA VAL A 94 -17.49 5.96 -19.64
C VAL A 94 -18.45 5.70 -20.81
N GLU A 95 -18.97 4.49 -20.95
CA GLU A 95 -19.96 4.16 -21.99
C GLU A 95 -21.20 5.05 -21.90
N CYS A 96 -21.67 5.34 -20.68
CA CYS A 96 -22.76 6.28 -20.45
C CYS A 96 -22.41 7.71 -20.91
N SER A 97 -21.17 8.15 -20.71
CA SER A 97 -20.72 9.49 -21.14
C SER A 97 -20.53 9.64 -22.65
N GLU A 98 -20.37 8.53 -23.37
CA GLU A 98 -20.22 8.51 -24.83
C GLU A 98 -21.56 8.33 -25.56
N ASN A 99 -22.60 7.87 -24.84
CA ASN A 99 -23.93 7.63 -25.39
C ASN A 99 -24.89 8.79 -25.09
N ILE A 100 -25.10 9.68 -26.07
CA ILE A 100 -26.01 10.84 -25.97
C ILE A 100 -27.45 10.45 -25.64
N SER A 101 -27.87 9.23 -25.98
CA SER A 101 -29.21 8.71 -25.66
C SER A 101 -29.31 8.06 -24.27
N SER A 102 -28.20 7.93 -23.55
CA SER A 102 -28.21 7.45 -22.17
C SER A 102 -28.91 8.44 -21.26
N PHE A 103 -29.80 7.95 -20.42
CA PHE A 103 -30.42 8.75 -19.36
C PHE A 103 -29.39 9.42 -18.43
N TYR A 104 -28.21 8.79 -18.28
CA TYR A 104 -27.14 9.28 -17.41
C TYR A 104 -26.01 9.99 -18.18
N TYR A 105 -26.22 10.40 -19.44
CA TYR A 105 -25.17 11.04 -20.25
C TYR A 105 -24.55 12.27 -19.59
N GLU A 106 -25.38 13.20 -19.09
CA GLU A 106 -24.90 14.43 -18.46
C GLU A 106 -24.17 14.14 -17.14
N ASP A 107 -24.77 13.30 -16.28
CA ASP A 107 -24.18 12.88 -15.01
C ASP A 107 -22.81 12.21 -15.23
N ALA A 108 -22.70 11.33 -16.24
CA ALA A 108 -21.46 10.64 -16.54
C ALA A 108 -20.37 11.61 -17.00
N ASN A 109 -20.72 12.58 -17.85
CA ASN A 109 -19.79 13.64 -18.26
C ASN A 109 -19.33 14.51 -17.07
N ILE A 110 -20.24 14.85 -16.15
CA ILE A 110 -19.90 15.60 -14.94
C ILE A 110 -18.96 14.79 -14.04
N ALA A 111 -19.28 13.51 -13.79
CA ALA A 111 -18.47 12.63 -12.97
C ALA A 111 -17.05 12.47 -13.54
N LEU A 112 -16.94 12.31 -14.87
CA LEU A 112 -15.68 12.09 -15.57
C LEU A 112 -14.87 13.36 -15.88
N LYS A 113 -15.33 14.54 -15.44
CA LYS A 113 -14.64 15.82 -15.70
C LYS A 113 -13.15 15.81 -15.31
N ASN A 114 -12.80 15.11 -14.24
CA ASN A 114 -11.42 14.98 -13.75
C ASN A 114 -10.78 13.62 -14.10
N GLY A 115 -11.38 12.88 -15.03
CA GLY A 115 -10.96 11.57 -15.50
C GLY A 115 -11.45 10.40 -14.64
N LYS A 116 -11.62 9.22 -15.24
CA LYS A 116 -12.23 8.06 -14.56
C LYS A 116 -11.55 7.63 -13.24
N LYS A 117 -10.24 7.84 -13.11
CA LYS A 117 -9.51 7.51 -11.88
C LYS A 117 -9.81 8.48 -10.73
N SER A 118 -10.41 9.64 -10.96
CA SER A 118 -10.83 10.55 -9.88
C SER A 118 -12.10 10.08 -9.17
N LEU A 119 -12.76 9.02 -9.67
CA LEU A 119 -13.97 8.45 -9.10
C LEU A 119 -13.71 7.40 -8.03
N VAL A 120 -12.46 7.10 -7.72
CA VAL A 120 -12.04 6.04 -6.79
C VAL A 120 -10.97 6.61 -5.87
N ARG A 121 -10.94 6.16 -4.61
CA ARG A 121 -9.94 6.55 -3.60
C ARG A 121 -9.22 5.35 -2.98
N GLY A 122 -8.34 5.64 -2.04
CA GLY A 122 -7.71 4.63 -1.18
C GLY A 122 -6.85 3.63 -1.95
N ALA A 123 -6.79 2.38 -1.48
CA ALA A 123 -5.96 1.34 -2.08
C ALA A 123 -6.25 1.14 -3.58
N MET A 124 -7.51 1.22 -4.00
CA MET A 124 -7.88 1.06 -5.41
C MET A 124 -7.42 2.22 -6.30
N LYS A 125 -7.42 3.46 -5.79
CA LYS A 125 -6.81 4.60 -6.48
C LYS A 125 -5.30 4.41 -6.61
N LEU A 126 -4.64 3.99 -5.53
CA LEU A 126 -3.20 3.72 -5.52
C LEU A 126 -2.83 2.64 -6.54
N TYR A 127 -3.62 1.56 -6.57
CA TYR A 127 -3.46 0.45 -7.51
C TYR A 127 -3.67 0.89 -8.97
N LEU A 128 -4.83 1.44 -9.30
CA LEU A 128 -5.20 1.79 -10.70
C LEU A 128 -4.37 2.96 -11.25
N GLY A 129 -3.95 3.86 -10.36
CA GLY A 129 -3.01 4.92 -10.66
C GLY A 129 -1.60 4.43 -10.96
N LYS A 130 -1.26 3.20 -10.54
CA LYS A 130 0.11 2.66 -10.54
C LYS A 130 1.05 3.53 -9.69
N TYR A 131 0.55 4.02 -8.55
CA TYR A 131 1.36 4.83 -7.63
C TYR A 131 2.26 4.01 -6.71
N THR A 132 2.18 2.68 -6.77
CA THR A 132 2.87 1.74 -5.87
C THR A 132 3.83 0.82 -6.61
N THR A 133 4.59 0.02 -5.88
CA THR A 133 5.43 -1.04 -6.47
C THR A 133 4.60 -2.14 -7.12
N SER A 134 5.19 -2.87 -8.06
CA SER A 134 4.57 -4.08 -8.65
C SER A 134 4.33 -5.17 -7.61
N ASP A 135 5.25 -5.32 -6.64
CA ASP A 135 5.16 -6.30 -5.56
C ASP A 135 3.98 -6.02 -4.64
N TRP A 136 3.79 -4.76 -4.20
CA TRP A 136 2.62 -4.37 -3.41
C TRP A 136 1.30 -4.68 -4.12
N ARG A 137 1.22 -4.42 -5.43
CA ARG A 137 -0.01 -4.70 -6.20
C ARG A 137 -0.37 -6.18 -6.25
N ARG A 138 0.61 -7.07 -6.12
CA ARG A 138 0.38 -8.52 -6.12
C ARG A 138 -0.02 -9.05 -4.74
N LYS A 139 0.44 -8.40 -3.66
CA LYS A 139 0.38 -8.95 -2.28
C LYS A 139 -0.47 -8.14 -1.31
N ARG A 140 -1.05 -7.02 -1.75
CA ARG A 140 -2.00 -6.23 -0.95
C ARG A 140 -3.41 -6.75 -1.17
N PHE A 141 -4.14 -6.99 -0.08
CA PHE A 141 -5.52 -7.51 -0.11
C PHE A 141 -6.50 -6.53 0.52
N THR A 142 -7.63 -6.26 -0.12
CA THR A 142 -8.66 -5.33 0.38
C THR A 142 -10.04 -5.91 0.15
N GLY A 143 -10.97 -5.70 1.10
CA GLY A 143 -12.36 -6.12 0.98
C GLY A 143 -13.31 -5.03 0.50
N SER A 144 -12.82 -3.80 0.31
CA SER A 144 -13.69 -2.65 0.06
C SER A 144 -13.23 -1.76 -1.11
N ILE A 145 -14.23 -1.23 -1.83
CA ILE A 145 -14.08 -0.21 -2.86
C ILE A 145 -14.70 1.08 -2.34
N ASN A 146 -13.93 2.16 -2.40
CA ASN A 146 -14.42 3.48 -2.02
C ASN A 146 -14.57 4.33 -3.29
N PHE A 147 -15.80 4.48 -3.78
CA PHE A 147 -16.08 5.40 -4.88
C PHE A 147 -16.22 6.84 -4.36
N PHE A 148 -15.90 7.81 -5.20
CA PHE A 148 -15.99 9.23 -4.90
C PHE A 148 -16.66 9.96 -6.06
N THR A 149 -17.98 10.04 -6.00
CA THR A 149 -18.79 10.75 -6.99
C THR A 149 -20.06 11.28 -6.34
N PHE A 150 -20.44 12.50 -6.71
CA PHE A 150 -21.71 13.10 -6.31
C PHE A 150 -22.87 12.61 -7.18
N GLN A 151 -22.59 11.99 -8.33
CA GLN A 151 -23.57 11.38 -9.21
C GLN A 151 -23.95 9.99 -8.69
N VAL A 152 -24.56 9.95 -7.50
CA VAL A 152 -24.86 8.71 -6.78
C VAL A 152 -25.81 7.81 -7.56
N SER A 153 -26.84 8.37 -8.20
CA SER A 153 -27.79 7.60 -9.01
C SER A 153 -27.13 6.89 -10.19
N LEU A 154 -26.17 7.54 -10.84
CA LEU A 154 -25.36 6.93 -11.92
C LEU A 154 -24.50 5.79 -11.36
N LEU A 155 -23.83 6.00 -10.23
CA LEU A 155 -23.00 4.97 -9.60
C LEU A 155 -23.83 3.75 -9.18
N ASP A 156 -24.97 3.98 -8.51
CA ASP A 156 -25.89 2.92 -8.11
C ASP A 156 -26.39 2.13 -9.34
N GLN A 157 -26.65 2.80 -10.47
CA GLN A 157 -26.99 2.12 -11.71
C GLN A 157 -25.80 1.30 -12.25
N ALA A 158 -24.59 1.87 -12.28
CA ALA A 158 -23.39 1.17 -12.76
C ALA A 158 -23.10 -0.09 -11.93
N LEU A 159 -23.24 0.01 -10.60
CA LEU A 159 -23.09 -1.12 -9.68
C LEU A 159 -24.13 -2.21 -9.96
N LYS A 160 -25.41 -1.87 -10.12
CA LYS A 160 -26.47 -2.83 -10.50
C LYS A 160 -26.19 -3.54 -11.81
N GLN A 161 -25.71 -2.82 -12.83
CA GLN A 161 -25.39 -3.41 -14.13
C GLN A 161 -24.21 -4.38 -14.06
N MET A 162 -23.35 -4.24 -13.05
CA MET A 162 -22.19 -5.09 -12.81
C MET A 162 -22.46 -6.13 -11.71
N ASP A 163 -23.72 -6.52 -11.52
CA ASP A 163 -24.16 -7.57 -10.58
C ASP A 163 -23.85 -7.30 -9.10
N TRP A 164 -23.71 -6.04 -8.69
CA TRP A 164 -23.65 -5.69 -7.28
C TRP A 164 -25.05 -5.65 -6.67
N VAL A 165 -25.18 -6.14 -5.44
CA VAL A 165 -26.45 -6.19 -4.70
C VAL A 165 -26.38 -5.20 -3.55
N LYS A 166 -27.43 -4.38 -3.39
CA LYS A 166 -27.49 -3.44 -2.26
C LYS A 166 -28.01 -4.15 -1.01
N ASN A 167 -27.16 -4.25 0.01
CA ASN A 167 -27.56 -4.63 1.35
C ASN A 167 -28.30 -3.46 1.99
N LYS A 168 -29.58 -3.66 2.32
CA LYS A 168 -30.45 -2.60 2.86
C LYS A 168 -30.18 -2.31 4.34
N GLU A 169 -29.66 -3.28 5.08
CA GLU A 169 -29.40 -3.15 6.51
C GLU A 169 -28.09 -2.38 6.74
N ALA A 170 -27.02 -2.79 6.06
CA ALA A 170 -25.73 -2.09 6.12
C ALA A 170 -25.70 -0.81 5.24
N ASN A 171 -26.68 -0.65 4.36
CA ASN A 171 -26.72 0.37 3.30
C ASN A 171 -25.53 0.31 2.32
N GLN A 172 -24.77 -0.80 2.26
CA GLN A 172 -23.61 -0.98 1.39
C GLN A 172 -23.95 -1.78 0.13
N TRP A 173 -23.16 -1.60 -0.93
CA TRP A 173 -23.20 -2.50 -2.09
C TRP A 173 -22.26 -3.67 -1.85
N GLU A 174 -22.70 -4.87 -2.19
CA GLU A 174 -21.97 -6.11 -1.97
C GLU A 174 -21.90 -6.94 -3.25
N LYS A 175 -20.78 -7.61 -3.44
CA LYS A 175 -20.61 -8.60 -4.50
C LYS A 175 -19.68 -9.71 -4.02
N ILE A 176 -20.09 -10.96 -4.24
CA ILE A 176 -19.23 -12.12 -4.00
C ILE A 176 -18.21 -12.16 -5.12
N LEU A 177 -16.92 -12.10 -4.77
CA LEU A 177 -15.82 -12.25 -5.70
C LEU A 177 -15.16 -13.60 -5.47
N GLU A 178 -14.87 -14.29 -6.57
CA GLU A 178 -14.22 -15.59 -6.59
C GLU A 178 -12.85 -15.45 -7.25
N TRP A 179 -11.83 -16.08 -6.67
CA TRP A 179 -10.52 -16.17 -7.29
C TRP A 179 -9.83 -17.51 -7.00
N PHE A 180 -8.88 -17.83 -7.85
CA PHE A 180 -8.08 -19.04 -7.74
C PHE A 180 -6.98 -18.83 -6.70
N ASP A 181 -6.82 -19.80 -5.81
CA ASP A 181 -5.62 -19.89 -4.99
C ASP A 181 -4.48 -20.38 -5.88
N THR A 182 -3.50 -19.52 -6.12
CA THR A 182 -2.38 -19.87 -6.98
C THR A 182 -1.47 -20.93 -6.35
N ASN A 183 -1.51 -21.14 -5.03
CA ASN A 183 -0.73 -22.15 -4.34
C ASN A 183 -1.32 -23.57 -4.48
N THR A 184 -2.66 -23.68 -4.46
CA THR A 184 -3.37 -24.98 -4.55
C THR A 184 -3.93 -25.27 -5.94
N SER A 185 -4.01 -24.27 -6.83
CA SER A 185 -4.60 -24.37 -8.18
C SER A 185 -6.08 -24.75 -8.21
N GLU A 186 -6.81 -24.46 -7.13
CA GLU A 186 -8.25 -24.69 -7.00
C GLU A 186 -9.01 -23.35 -6.86
N VAL A 187 -10.26 -23.27 -7.34
CA VAL A 187 -11.18 -22.15 -6.99
C VAL A 187 -11.57 -22.38 -5.54
N LEU A 188 -11.00 -21.60 -4.62
CA LEU A 188 -11.11 -21.92 -3.21
C LEU A 188 -11.59 -20.75 -2.36
N HIS A 189 -11.51 -19.52 -2.89
CA HIS A 189 -11.80 -18.34 -2.10
C HIS A 189 -12.94 -17.55 -2.73
N GLU A 190 -14.02 -17.48 -1.97
CA GLU A 190 -15.10 -16.53 -2.15
C GLU A 190 -15.08 -15.57 -0.98
N ALA A 191 -15.19 -14.27 -1.27
CA ALA A 191 -15.37 -13.28 -0.23
C ALA A 191 -16.29 -12.17 -0.72
N VAL A 192 -17.02 -11.58 0.23
CA VAL A 192 -17.87 -10.43 -0.03
C VAL A 192 -16.98 -9.19 -0.16
N CYS A 193 -16.95 -8.61 -1.35
CA CYS A 193 -16.42 -7.28 -1.56
C CYS A 193 -17.53 -6.26 -1.33
N THR A 194 -17.22 -5.18 -0.59
CA THR A 194 -18.14 -4.06 -0.41
C THR A 194 -17.77 -2.89 -1.31
N ALA A 195 -18.75 -2.11 -1.73
CA ALA A 195 -18.56 -0.85 -2.41
C ALA A 195 -19.40 0.24 -1.75
N ASP A 196 -18.72 1.31 -1.34
CA ASP A 196 -19.33 2.48 -0.73
C ASP A 196 -19.41 3.64 -1.72
N ASN A 197 -20.53 4.37 -1.62
CA ASN A 197 -20.73 5.66 -2.29
C ASN A 197 -20.72 6.79 -1.25
N LEU A 198 -20.86 8.04 -1.71
CA LEU A 198 -20.84 9.20 -0.82
C LEU A 198 -21.91 9.18 0.28
N ASN A 199 -23.03 8.47 0.13
CA ASN A 199 -24.10 8.48 1.12
C ASN A 199 -23.72 7.73 2.41
N ASN A 200 -23.03 6.58 2.31
CA ASN A 200 -22.52 5.87 3.50
C ASN A 200 -21.31 6.57 4.12
N LEU A 201 -20.60 7.27 3.27
CA LEU A 201 -19.38 7.97 3.60
C LEU A 201 -19.69 9.24 4.41
N LEU A 202 -20.76 9.98 4.11
CA LEU A 202 -21.21 11.19 4.82
C LEU A 202 -21.90 10.94 6.18
N ASP A 203 -21.99 9.70 6.65
CA ASP A 203 -22.53 9.41 7.97
C ASP A 203 -21.55 9.90 9.06
N PHE A 204 -21.85 11.06 9.64
CA PHE A 204 -21.00 11.81 10.59
C PHE A 204 -20.70 11.06 11.91
N VAL A 205 -21.30 9.88 12.11
CA VAL A 205 -21.02 8.98 13.23
C VAL A 205 -19.70 8.24 13.04
N ASN A 206 -19.29 8.01 11.79
CA ASN A 206 -18.02 7.39 11.45
C ASN A 206 -16.96 8.49 11.25
N GLU A 207 -15.73 8.30 11.75
CA GLU A 207 -14.58 9.23 11.62
C GLU A 207 -14.09 9.46 10.16
N ASN A 208 -14.99 9.36 9.17
CA ASN A 208 -14.72 9.54 7.76
C ASN A 208 -14.70 11.03 7.40
N TYR A 209 -13.59 11.70 7.71
CA TYR A 209 -13.32 13.03 7.14
C TYR A 209 -12.99 12.92 5.63
N PHE A 210 -13.62 13.76 4.80
CA PHE A 210 -13.47 13.76 3.35
C PHE A 210 -12.50 14.85 2.88
N GLU A 211 -11.37 14.43 2.37
CA GLU A 211 -10.50 15.21 1.51
C GLU A 211 -10.40 14.36 0.22
N GLY A 212 -10.64 14.94 -0.96
CA GLY A 212 -10.90 14.32 -2.27
C GLY A 212 -10.34 12.92 -2.65
N THR A 213 -9.69 12.84 -3.82
CA THR A 213 -9.18 11.57 -4.41
C THR A 213 -7.75 11.65 -4.91
N ASN A 214 -7.12 12.82 -4.84
CA ASN A 214 -5.72 12.94 -5.21
C ASN A 214 -4.82 12.33 -4.13
N LEU A 215 -3.53 12.21 -4.44
CA LEU A 215 -2.56 11.62 -3.51
C LEU A 215 -2.46 12.40 -2.19
N ARG A 216 -2.48 13.73 -2.21
CA ARG A 216 -2.40 14.55 -0.99
C ARG A 216 -3.49 14.20 -0.01
N GLU A 217 -4.72 14.09 -0.50
CA GLU A 217 -5.87 13.79 0.36
C GLU A 217 -5.85 12.36 0.90
N ILE A 218 -5.39 11.40 0.08
CA ILE A 218 -5.17 10.02 0.52
C ILE A 218 -4.10 9.98 1.62
N PHE A 219 -3.00 10.70 1.46
CA PHE A 219 -1.94 10.79 2.45
C PHE A 219 -2.42 11.42 3.75
N ILE A 220 -3.13 12.55 3.70
CA ILE A 220 -3.67 13.21 4.89
C ILE A 220 -4.59 12.26 5.66
N LYS A 221 -5.54 11.59 4.96
CA LYS A 221 -6.44 10.62 5.61
C LYS A 221 -5.66 9.49 6.28
N LYS A 222 -4.70 8.90 5.57
CA LYS A 222 -3.92 7.74 6.05
C LYS A 222 -2.98 8.11 7.21
N LEU A 223 -2.35 9.29 7.19
CA LEU A 223 -1.53 9.80 8.29
C LEU A 223 -2.36 10.11 9.54
N LYS A 224 -3.57 10.67 9.37
CA LYS A 224 -4.50 10.91 10.48
C LYS A 224 -4.95 9.60 11.13
N ARG A 225 -5.32 8.60 10.32
CA ARG A 225 -5.80 7.29 10.78
C ARG A 225 -4.68 6.44 11.39
N GLY A 226 -3.59 6.23 10.66
CA GLY A 226 -2.36 5.61 11.16
C GLY A 226 -2.37 4.09 11.31
N PHE A 227 -3.34 3.38 10.71
CA PHE A 227 -3.32 1.92 10.67
C PHE A 227 -2.04 1.42 9.97
N ASP A 228 -1.52 0.25 10.34
CA ASP A 228 -0.35 -0.33 9.67
C ASP A 228 -0.57 -0.48 8.15
N VAL A 229 -1.78 -0.84 7.74
CA VAL A 229 -2.20 -0.86 6.33
C VAL A 229 -2.16 0.52 5.67
N ASP A 230 -2.53 1.57 6.42
CA ASP A 230 -2.47 2.94 5.92
C ASP A 230 -1.01 3.38 5.75
N LEU A 231 -0.16 3.15 6.75
CA LEU A 231 1.26 3.48 6.67
C LEU A 231 1.98 2.68 5.57
N ASN A 232 1.68 1.40 5.44
CA ASN A 232 2.21 0.53 4.38
C ASN A 232 1.86 1.06 2.98
N ASP A 233 0.61 1.48 2.77
CA ASP A 233 0.19 2.08 1.51
C ASP A 233 1.00 3.35 1.18
N LEU A 234 1.26 4.21 2.17
CA LEU A 234 2.08 5.42 1.98
C LEU A 234 3.54 5.08 1.66
N ILE A 235 4.14 4.15 2.41
CA ILE A 235 5.52 3.70 2.21
C ILE A 235 5.71 3.16 0.78
N ASN A 236 4.73 2.40 0.26
CA ASN A 236 4.80 1.87 -1.10
C ASN A 236 4.66 2.90 -2.21
N VAL A 237 3.99 4.02 -1.93
CA VAL A 237 4.01 5.17 -2.85
C VAL A 237 5.38 5.86 -2.84
N VAL A 238 5.97 6.05 -1.64
CA VAL A 238 7.29 6.67 -1.50
C VAL A 238 8.40 5.84 -2.14
N LEU A 239 8.35 4.51 -2.02
CA LEU A 239 9.26 3.59 -2.69
C LEU A 239 9.35 3.89 -4.21
N TYR A 240 8.20 4.17 -4.83
CA TYR A 240 8.05 4.40 -6.27
C TYR A 240 8.23 5.89 -6.70
N SER A 241 8.64 6.76 -5.77
CA SER A 241 8.68 8.23 -5.97
C SER A 241 9.51 8.70 -7.15
N ASN A 242 10.65 8.07 -7.47
CA ASN A 242 11.47 8.46 -8.63
C ASN A 242 10.73 8.34 -9.97
N GLU A 243 9.85 7.35 -10.10
CA GLU A 243 9.04 7.18 -11.31
C GLU A 243 7.85 8.13 -11.31
N LEU A 244 7.28 8.38 -10.14
CA LEU A 244 6.23 9.40 -9.96
C LEU A 244 6.73 10.81 -10.27
N ASN A 245 7.95 11.15 -9.86
CA ASN A 245 8.59 12.42 -10.20
C ASN A 245 8.66 12.67 -11.71
N LYS A 246 8.78 11.59 -12.51
CA LYS A 246 8.84 11.67 -13.98
C LYS A 246 7.46 11.75 -14.63
N ASN A 247 6.48 10.99 -14.11
CA ASN A 247 5.20 10.75 -14.79
C ASN A 247 3.99 11.46 -14.16
N HIS A 248 4.10 11.88 -12.89
CA HIS A 248 3.01 12.39 -12.05
C HIS A 248 3.48 13.53 -11.13
N THR A 249 4.32 14.44 -11.66
CA THR A 249 5.04 15.46 -10.87
C THR A 249 4.11 16.29 -9.98
N ASP A 250 2.95 16.73 -10.48
CA ASP A 250 2.01 17.55 -9.71
C ASP A 250 1.39 16.82 -8.53
N GLU A 251 0.93 15.57 -8.71
CA GLU A 251 0.35 14.79 -7.60
C GLU A 251 1.40 14.36 -6.59
N TRP A 252 2.64 14.11 -7.02
CA TRP A 252 3.75 13.81 -6.13
C TRP A 252 4.21 15.04 -5.33
N ASN A 253 4.29 16.23 -5.94
CA ASN A 253 4.60 17.47 -5.22
C ASN A 253 3.63 17.70 -4.06
N ASN A 254 2.35 17.39 -4.27
CA ASN A 254 1.31 17.52 -3.25
C ASN A 254 1.44 16.49 -2.10
N VAL A 255 2.23 15.41 -2.27
CA VAL A 255 2.52 14.46 -1.18
C VAL A 255 3.30 15.15 -0.06
N TRP A 256 4.27 16.02 -0.36
CA TRP A 256 5.02 16.73 0.68
C TRP A 256 4.11 17.65 1.50
N GLU A 257 3.21 18.38 0.82
CA GLU A 257 2.22 19.26 1.45
C GLU A 257 1.33 18.51 2.46
N SER A 258 1.08 17.20 2.24
CA SER A 258 0.29 16.38 3.17
C SER A 258 0.97 16.22 4.54
N PHE A 259 2.30 16.05 4.57
CA PHE A 259 3.07 15.96 5.80
C PHE A 259 3.17 17.32 6.50
N GLU A 260 3.34 18.41 5.74
CA GLU A 260 3.32 19.76 6.31
C GLU A 260 1.95 20.08 6.94
N ALA A 261 0.86 19.77 6.23
CA ALA A 261 -0.50 20.00 6.73
C ALA A 261 -0.80 19.19 7.99
N THR A 262 -0.43 17.91 8.01
CA THR A 262 -0.69 17.02 9.15
C THR A 262 0.19 17.36 10.36
N THR A 263 1.48 17.63 10.19
CA THR A 263 2.37 18.03 11.30
C THR A 263 1.95 19.34 11.97
N ASN A 264 1.33 20.27 11.23
CA ASN A 264 0.82 21.53 11.78
C ASN A 264 -0.39 21.36 12.72
N THR A 265 -1.07 20.21 12.70
CA THR A 265 -2.21 19.94 13.63
C THR A 265 -1.76 19.72 15.07
N ARG A 266 -0.47 19.43 15.31
CA ARG A 266 0.13 19.15 16.63
C ARG A 266 -0.60 18.06 17.42
N SER A 267 -1.22 17.11 16.74
CA SER A 267 -1.86 15.94 17.35
C SER A 267 -0.80 14.92 17.79
N SER A 268 -0.92 14.43 19.03
CA SER A 268 -0.06 13.35 19.55
C SER A 268 -0.14 12.08 18.70
N ARG A 269 -1.37 11.71 18.30
CA ARG A 269 -1.64 10.57 17.41
C ARG A 269 -0.93 10.70 16.06
N ILE A 270 -1.03 11.86 15.41
CA ILE A 270 -0.37 12.10 14.12
C ILE A 270 1.14 12.04 14.29
N THR A 271 1.68 12.58 15.38
CA THR A 271 3.10 12.50 15.71
C THR A 271 3.56 11.05 15.87
N SER A 272 2.81 10.23 16.60
CA SER A 272 3.07 8.78 16.71
C SER A 272 3.01 8.06 15.37
N ASN A 273 2.06 8.42 14.50
CA ASN A 273 1.92 7.83 13.17
C ASN A 273 3.10 8.21 12.26
N ILE A 274 3.57 9.45 12.32
CA ILE A 274 4.75 9.91 11.57
C ILE A 274 6.03 9.22 12.08
N ILE A 275 6.21 9.11 13.40
CA ILE A 275 7.32 8.35 13.99
C ILE A 275 7.28 6.90 13.51
N SER A 276 6.11 6.26 13.57
CA SER A 276 5.91 4.88 13.11
C SER A 276 6.20 4.73 11.62
N PHE A 277 5.74 5.67 10.79
CA PHE A 277 6.05 5.73 9.36
C PHE A 277 7.57 5.75 9.12
N CYS A 278 8.32 6.59 9.83
CA CYS A 278 9.78 6.66 9.72
C CYS A 278 10.45 5.35 10.15
N ARG A 279 10.02 4.76 11.26
CA ARG A 279 10.57 3.49 11.77
C ARG A 279 10.35 2.32 10.81
N TYR A 280 9.15 2.23 10.24
CA TYR A 280 8.82 1.22 9.23
C TYR A 280 9.58 1.47 7.93
N SER A 281 9.69 2.73 7.50
CA SER A 281 10.43 3.09 6.27
C SER A 281 11.89 2.69 6.35
N GLU A 282 12.59 3.01 7.46
CA GLU A 282 14.00 2.63 7.66
C GLU A 282 14.19 1.11 7.79
N GLY A 283 13.30 0.42 8.52
CA GLY A 283 13.36 -1.04 8.63
C GLY A 283 13.14 -1.74 7.29
N ILE A 284 12.16 -1.29 6.51
CA ILE A 284 11.89 -1.80 5.16
C ILE A 284 13.06 -1.49 4.22
N ALA A 285 13.67 -0.30 4.32
CA ALA A 285 14.83 0.05 3.53
C ALA A 285 16.01 -0.90 3.79
N ASP A 286 16.34 -1.18 5.06
CA ASP A 286 17.40 -2.13 5.40
C ASP A 286 17.12 -3.54 4.86
N HIS A 287 15.87 -3.99 4.96
CA HIS A 287 15.48 -5.30 4.43
C HIS A 287 15.54 -5.37 2.91
N ILE A 288 15.09 -4.32 2.20
CA ILE A 288 15.18 -4.24 0.74
C ILE A 288 16.64 -4.21 0.28
N ASP A 289 17.51 -3.52 1.02
CA ASP A 289 18.96 -3.46 0.76
C ASP A 289 19.58 -4.86 0.85
N ARG A 290 19.25 -5.59 1.92
CA ARG A 290 19.65 -6.99 2.07
C ARG A 290 19.14 -7.88 0.95
N ILE A 291 17.87 -7.70 0.53
CA ILE A 291 17.34 -8.43 -0.63
C ILE A 291 18.17 -8.11 -1.88
N SER A 292 18.47 -6.84 -2.17
CA SER A 292 19.28 -6.47 -3.35
C SER A 292 20.64 -7.19 -3.37
N ILE A 293 21.31 -7.26 -2.21
CA ILE A 293 22.59 -7.97 -2.04
C ILE A 293 22.44 -9.47 -2.39
N VAL A 294 21.42 -10.14 -1.85
CA VAL A 294 21.24 -11.58 -2.13
C VAL A 294 20.81 -11.86 -3.57
N LEU A 295 20.01 -10.98 -4.19
CA LEU A 295 19.70 -11.08 -5.62
C LEU A 295 20.97 -11.00 -6.46
N ASN A 296 21.84 -10.03 -6.17
CA ASN A 296 23.11 -9.92 -6.87
C ASN A 296 23.98 -11.17 -6.70
N LYS A 297 24.02 -11.73 -5.48
CA LYS A 297 24.83 -12.91 -5.15
C LYS A 297 24.33 -14.20 -5.81
N TYR A 298 23.02 -14.37 -5.96
CA TYR A 298 22.42 -15.66 -6.33
C TYR A 298 21.57 -15.65 -7.60
N HIS A 299 21.43 -14.54 -8.32
CA HIS A 299 20.60 -14.47 -9.54
C HIS A 299 20.83 -15.62 -10.53
N ASP A 300 22.08 -15.98 -10.83
CA ASP A 300 22.41 -17.07 -11.76
C ASP A 300 22.03 -18.46 -11.27
N LYS A 301 21.73 -18.63 -9.98
CA LYS A 301 21.37 -19.94 -9.42
C LYS A 301 20.09 -20.49 -10.04
N ILE A 302 19.20 -19.65 -10.56
CA ILE A 302 17.94 -20.08 -11.21
C ILE A 302 18.17 -21.01 -12.41
N PHE A 303 19.35 -20.95 -13.06
CA PHE A 303 19.73 -21.84 -14.15
C PHE A 303 20.28 -23.19 -13.68
N ASN A 304 20.63 -23.33 -12.40
CA ASN A 304 21.10 -24.60 -11.87
C ASN A 304 19.91 -25.55 -11.64
N LYS A 305 19.74 -26.51 -12.53
CA LYS A 305 18.67 -27.52 -12.47
C LYS A 305 18.71 -28.42 -11.24
N ASN A 306 19.85 -28.56 -10.56
CA ASN A 306 19.92 -29.30 -9.30
C ASN A 306 19.28 -28.51 -8.15
N ASN A 307 19.41 -27.19 -8.18
CA ASN A 307 18.85 -26.31 -7.16
C ASN A 307 17.39 -25.94 -7.46
N TYR A 308 17.09 -25.68 -8.73
CA TYR A 308 15.76 -25.34 -9.22
C TYR A 308 15.41 -26.27 -10.38
N PRO A 309 14.98 -27.51 -10.12
CA PRO A 309 14.39 -28.37 -11.15
C PRO A 309 13.03 -27.78 -11.60
N ASP A 310 12.42 -28.37 -12.62
CA ASP A 310 11.22 -27.80 -13.24
C ASP A 310 10.04 -27.76 -12.24
N GLU A 311 9.96 -28.71 -11.31
CA GLU A 311 8.97 -28.71 -10.22
C GLU A 311 9.16 -27.53 -9.26
N ALA A 312 10.42 -27.09 -9.04
CA ALA A 312 10.70 -25.92 -8.22
C ALA A 312 10.32 -24.63 -8.95
N LEU A 313 10.46 -24.57 -10.27
CA LEU A 313 9.98 -23.45 -11.08
C LEU A 313 8.47 -23.35 -11.06
N GLU A 314 7.76 -24.48 -11.17
CA GLU A 314 6.32 -24.52 -11.01
C GLU A 314 5.91 -23.92 -9.66
N ARG A 315 6.60 -24.31 -8.57
CA ARG A 315 6.36 -23.73 -7.24
C ARG A 315 6.61 -22.23 -7.20
N ILE A 316 7.73 -21.75 -7.71
CA ILE A 316 8.06 -20.31 -7.80
C ILE A 316 6.98 -19.55 -8.57
N CYS A 317 6.51 -20.12 -9.68
CA CYS A 317 5.49 -19.50 -10.51
C CYS A 317 4.12 -19.43 -9.84
N ARG A 318 3.83 -20.21 -8.78
CA ARG A 318 2.61 -20.08 -7.97
C ARG A 318 2.51 -18.76 -7.21
N SER A 319 3.59 -18.01 -7.08
CA SER A 319 3.55 -16.66 -6.52
C SER A 319 2.69 -15.66 -7.31
N SER A 320 2.36 -15.96 -8.58
CA SER A 320 1.49 -15.11 -9.39
C SER A 320 0.82 -15.86 -10.54
N ILE A 321 -0.46 -15.59 -10.78
CA ILE A 321 -1.21 -16.10 -11.94
C ILE A 321 -0.54 -15.76 -13.28
N ASN A 322 0.19 -14.65 -13.36
CA ASN A 322 0.90 -14.26 -14.58
C ASN A 322 2.13 -15.16 -14.82
N TRP A 323 2.82 -15.57 -13.75
CA TRP A 323 3.93 -16.50 -13.85
C TRP A 323 3.46 -17.90 -14.23
N GLN A 324 2.35 -18.37 -13.64
CA GLN A 324 1.74 -19.65 -14.04
C GLN A 324 1.37 -19.66 -15.53
N LYS A 325 0.63 -18.65 -16.00
CA LYS A 325 0.26 -18.52 -17.42
C LYS A 325 1.47 -18.45 -18.34
N TYR A 326 2.54 -17.78 -17.90
CA TYR A 326 3.77 -17.71 -18.68
C TYR A 326 4.46 -19.08 -18.77
N LEU A 327 4.53 -19.81 -17.66
CA LEU A 327 5.10 -21.15 -17.61
C LEU A 327 4.32 -22.13 -18.48
N GLU A 328 3.00 -22.17 -18.36
CA GLU A 328 2.13 -23.02 -19.17
C GLU A 328 2.29 -22.77 -20.67
N LYS A 329 2.42 -21.50 -21.06
CA LYS A 329 2.50 -21.10 -22.46
C LYS A 329 3.88 -21.29 -23.09
N ASN A 330 4.96 -21.02 -22.34
CA ASN A 330 6.31 -20.93 -22.91
C ASN A 330 7.26 -22.04 -22.43
N GLY A 331 6.87 -22.80 -21.41
CA GLY A 331 7.65 -23.90 -20.85
C GLY A 331 8.76 -23.48 -19.88
N PRO A 332 9.42 -24.45 -19.22
CA PRO A 332 10.36 -24.19 -18.12
C PRO A 332 11.58 -23.34 -18.50
N GLU A 333 12.24 -23.61 -19.62
CA GLU A 333 13.47 -22.90 -20.01
C GLU A 333 13.23 -21.42 -20.31
N ALA A 334 12.18 -21.10 -21.07
CA ALA A 334 11.80 -19.71 -21.30
C ALA A 334 11.46 -18.99 -19.99
N THR A 335 10.82 -19.71 -19.07
CA THR A 335 10.47 -19.19 -17.74
C THR A 335 11.69 -18.95 -16.87
N ARG A 336 12.72 -19.81 -16.92
CA ARG A 336 14.01 -19.56 -16.23
C ARG A 336 14.64 -18.25 -16.70
N ASN A 337 14.71 -18.04 -18.01
CA ASN A 337 15.27 -16.82 -18.58
C ASN A 337 14.49 -15.59 -18.13
N MET A 338 13.16 -15.64 -18.21
CA MET A 338 12.30 -14.53 -17.78
C MET A 338 12.40 -14.25 -16.27
N LEU A 339 12.52 -15.30 -15.44
CA LEU A 339 12.75 -15.15 -14.01
C LEU A 339 14.12 -14.53 -13.72
N HIS A 340 15.16 -14.93 -14.44
CA HIS A 340 16.49 -14.33 -14.33
C HIS A 340 16.48 -12.85 -14.69
N GLU A 341 15.84 -12.48 -15.81
CA GLU A 341 15.66 -11.09 -16.21
C GLU A 341 14.90 -10.28 -15.15
N PHE A 342 13.82 -10.85 -14.60
CA PHE A 342 13.08 -10.24 -13.50
C PHE A 342 13.93 -10.08 -12.23
N ILE A 343 14.75 -11.06 -11.88
CA ILE A 343 15.67 -10.97 -10.73
C ILE A 343 16.69 -9.84 -10.95
N ILE A 344 17.22 -9.71 -12.16
CA ILE A 344 18.15 -8.63 -12.53
C ILE A 344 17.46 -7.26 -12.43
N GLU A 345 16.24 -7.13 -12.98
CA GLU A 345 15.45 -5.91 -12.87
C GLU A 345 15.24 -5.53 -11.40
N GLN A 346 14.81 -6.49 -10.57
CA GLN A 346 14.58 -6.27 -9.15
C GLN A 346 15.88 -5.95 -8.38
N ARG A 347 17.01 -6.55 -8.74
CA ARG A 347 18.33 -6.21 -8.20
C ARG A 347 18.66 -4.74 -8.44
N ASP A 348 18.35 -4.23 -9.62
CA ASP A 348 18.69 -2.86 -10.05
C ASP A 348 17.69 -1.80 -9.56
N GLU A 349 16.43 -2.18 -9.34
CA GLU A 349 15.39 -1.31 -8.78
C GLU A 349 15.51 -1.11 -7.26
N LYS A 350 15.79 -2.19 -6.51
CA LYS A 350 15.80 -2.16 -5.04
C LYS A 350 16.73 -1.10 -4.42
N PRO A 351 17.95 -0.84 -4.92
CA PRO A 351 18.79 0.26 -4.42
C PRO A 351 18.14 1.63 -4.57
N LYS A 352 17.39 1.87 -5.66
CA LYS A 352 16.66 3.14 -5.88
C LYS A 352 15.54 3.28 -4.84
N HIS A 353 14.81 2.19 -4.60
CA HIS A 353 13.78 2.11 -3.57
C HIS A 353 14.33 2.44 -2.17
N VAL A 354 15.50 1.90 -1.81
CA VAL A 354 16.19 2.19 -0.54
C VAL A 354 16.54 3.68 -0.42
N ILE A 355 17.13 4.26 -1.47
CA ILE A 355 17.48 5.69 -1.50
C ILE A 355 16.21 6.56 -1.32
N ASN A 356 15.13 6.22 -2.02
CA ASN A 356 13.87 6.95 -1.94
C ASN A 356 13.32 6.95 -0.51
N LEU A 357 13.23 5.78 0.13
CA LEU A 357 12.72 5.69 1.51
C LEU A 357 13.60 6.43 2.51
N ARG A 358 14.92 6.24 2.45
CA ARG A 358 15.85 6.89 3.39
C ARG A 358 15.83 8.42 3.23
N SER A 359 15.88 8.93 2.00
CA SER A 359 15.83 10.37 1.73
C SER A 359 14.49 10.98 2.17
N PHE A 360 13.37 10.30 1.87
CA PHE A 360 12.06 10.78 2.29
C PHE A 360 11.91 10.78 3.81
N THR A 361 12.37 9.73 4.49
CA THR A 361 12.35 9.61 5.95
C THR A 361 13.17 10.71 6.62
N GLN A 362 14.37 11.01 6.11
CA GLN A 362 15.19 12.12 6.59
C GLN A 362 14.46 13.47 6.48
N ASN A 363 13.79 13.71 5.35
CA ASN A 363 13.01 14.93 5.15
C ASN A 363 11.83 15.01 6.14
N VAL A 364 11.08 13.92 6.31
CA VAL A 364 9.96 13.85 7.26
C VAL A 364 10.43 14.07 8.70
N LEU A 365 11.54 13.45 9.12
CA LEU A 365 12.12 13.68 10.45
C LEU A 365 12.59 15.11 10.65
N LYS A 366 13.22 15.72 9.63
CA LYS A 366 13.63 17.13 9.67
C LYS A 366 12.42 18.05 9.84
N LEU A 367 11.35 17.80 9.07
CA LEU A 367 10.09 18.54 9.20
C LEU A 367 9.48 18.37 10.59
N LEU A 368 9.41 17.13 11.09
CA LEU A 368 8.88 16.85 12.41
C LEU A 368 9.68 17.60 13.49
N ASN A 369 11.00 17.46 13.49
CA ASN A 369 11.90 18.11 14.44
C ASN A 369 11.79 19.64 14.41
N SER A 370 11.60 20.24 13.24
CA SER A 370 11.39 21.70 13.15
C SER A 370 10.09 22.15 13.82
N LYS A 371 9.09 21.28 13.95
CA LYS A 371 7.86 21.59 14.69
C LYS A 371 8.04 21.52 16.20
N TYR A 372 9.09 20.87 16.71
CA TYR A 372 9.33 20.66 18.13
C TYR A 372 10.60 21.35 18.66
N GLU A 373 11.25 22.15 17.82
CA GLU A 373 12.45 22.95 18.17
C GLU A 373 12.21 23.82 19.42
N TYR A 374 11.03 24.44 19.54
CA TYR A 374 10.70 25.36 20.64
C TYR A 374 10.59 24.68 22.02
N ILE A 375 10.32 23.37 22.06
CA ILE A 375 10.36 22.58 23.31
C ILE A 375 11.64 21.75 23.43
N LYS A 376 12.63 22.01 22.56
CA LYS A 376 13.92 21.35 22.55
C LYS A 376 13.82 19.82 22.48
N ILE A 377 12.99 19.31 21.57
CA ILE A 377 12.85 17.86 21.34
C ILE A 377 13.32 17.49 19.94
N VAL A 378 14.05 16.39 19.85
CA VAL A 378 14.53 15.78 18.61
C VAL A 378 14.10 14.32 18.57
N PHE A 379 13.45 13.93 17.48
CA PHE A 379 13.13 12.55 17.14
C PHE A 379 14.20 12.00 16.18
N GLU A 380 14.73 10.82 16.51
CA GLU A 380 15.74 10.09 15.74
C GLU A 380 15.26 8.65 15.50
N VAL A 381 15.53 8.09 14.33
CA VAL A 381 15.40 6.63 14.10
C VAL A 381 16.81 6.06 14.00
N GLU A 382 17.04 4.92 14.66
CA GLU A 382 18.32 4.20 14.56
C GLU A 382 18.70 3.86 13.14
#